data_AF-A0AAN5C1L4-F1
#
_entry.id   AF-A0AAN5C1L4-F1
#
_cell.length_a   1.000
_cell.length_b   1.000
_cell.length_c   1.000
_cell.angle_alpha   90.00
_cell.angle_beta   90.00
_cell.angle_gamma   90.00
#
_symmetry.space_group_name_H-M   'P 1'
#
loop_
_entity.id
_entity.type
_entity.pdbx_description
1 polymer ?
#
loop_
_entity_poly.entity_id
_entity_poly.type
_entity_poly.pdbx_seq_one_letter_code
_entity_poly.pdbx_strand_id
1 'polypeptide(L)'
;MASKNNHFVLPDSTPRSSKLTINIAGFHVHLYGVQELSAQQREDTTVLFHIHGRTRTYKDAEPVAHQLLYGMRERGDSNRGLVVATFDNRNHGDRTVSSYA
;
A
#
# COMPACT_ATOMS: atom_id res chain seq x y z
N MET A 1 21.95 22.82 -4.71
CA MET A 1 21.17 21.91 -5.58
C MET A 1 21.29 20.49 -5.05
N ALA A 2 20.21 19.92 -4.51
CA ALA A 2 20.06 18.49 -4.32
C ALA A 2 18.56 18.19 -4.05
N SER A 3 17.82 17.86 -5.10
CA SER A 3 16.59 17.09 -4.98
C SER A 3 16.70 15.94 -5.96
N LYS A 4 17.50 14.93 -5.61
CA LYS A 4 17.34 13.62 -6.22
C LYS A 4 15.99 13.12 -5.74
N ASN A 5 15.07 12.86 -6.67
CA ASN A 5 13.77 12.25 -6.44
C ASN A 5 13.93 10.95 -5.63
N ASN A 6 13.89 11.04 -4.31
CA ASN A 6 14.12 9.91 -3.39
C ASN A 6 12.82 9.12 -3.20
N HIS A 7 12.22 8.68 -4.31
CA HIS A 7 11.04 7.82 -4.30
C HIS A 7 11.49 6.38 -4.40
N PHE A 8 10.84 5.51 -3.64
CA PHE A 8 11.00 4.08 -3.83
C PHE A 8 10.41 3.68 -5.19
N VAL A 9 11.22 3.01 -6.01
CA VAL A 9 10.81 2.48 -7.30
C VAL A 9 10.67 0.97 -7.15
N LEU A 10 9.50 0.45 -7.52
CA LEU A 10 9.27 -0.99 -7.53
C LEU A 10 10.20 -1.63 -8.57
N PRO A 11 11.03 -2.63 -8.21
CA PRO A 11 11.82 -3.36 -9.19
C PRO A 11 10.90 -4.04 -10.22
N ASP A 12 11.27 -3.99 -11.51
CA ASP A 12 10.47 -4.59 -12.59
C ASP A 12 10.27 -6.11 -12.43
N SER A 13 11.17 -6.78 -11.70
CA SER A 13 11.07 -8.19 -11.35
C SER A 13 10.02 -8.49 -10.28
N THR A 14 9.45 -7.48 -9.62
CA THR A 14 8.50 -7.67 -8.53
C THR A 14 7.07 -7.74 -9.06
N PRO A 15 6.37 -8.88 -8.93
CA PRO A 15 4.98 -8.98 -9.34
C PRO A 15 4.09 -8.05 -8.50
N ARG A 16 3.21 -7.31 -9.19
CA ARG A 16 2.23 -6.45 -8.52
C ARG A 16 1.15 -7.31 -7.87
N SER A 17 0.93 -7.09 -6.58
CA SER A 17 -0.23 -7.65 -5.89
C SER A 17 -1.55 -7.03 -6.32
N SER A 18 -2.64 -7.78 -6.16
CA SER A 18 -4.01 -7.31 -6.35
C SER A 18 -4.27 -6.03 -5.55
N LYS A 19 -5.14 -5.16 -6.09
CA LYS A 19 -5.57 -3.91 -5.45
C LYS A 19 -7.09 -3.91 -5.30
N LEU A 20 -7.57 -3.71 -4.09
CA LEU A 20 -8.96 -3.52 -3.75
C LEU A 20 -9.13 -2.13 -3.13
N THR A 21 -9.96 -1.27 -3.73
CA THR A 21 -10.30 0.03 -3.16
C THR A 21 -11.64 -0.07 -2.43
N ILE A 22 -11.66 0.30 -1.16
CA ILE A 22 -12.87 0.35 -0.32
C ILE A 22 -13.03 1.75 0.27
N ASN A 23 -14.28 2.19 0.46
CA ASN A 23 -14.57 3.41 1.20
C ASN A 23 -14.68 3.07 2.69
N ILE A 24 -13.81 3.64 3.52
CA ILE A 24 -13.86 3.52 4.98
C ILE A 24 -13.98 4.94 5.54
N ALA A 25 -15.01 5.17 6.36
CA ALA A 25 -15.23 6.46 7.02
C ALA A 25 -15.21 7.67 6.07
N GLY A 26 -15.70 7.50 4.83
CA GLY A 26 -15.83 8.56 3.84
C GLY A 26 -14.59 8.83 3.00
N PHE A 27 -13.53 8.00 3.07
CA PHE A 27 -12.37 8.12 2.19
C PHE A 27 -11.93 6.78 1.62
N HIS A 28 -11.23 6.83 0.48
CA HIS A 28 -10.70 5.65 -0.18
C HIS A 28 -9.52 5.07 0.59
N VAL A 29 -9.61 3.79 0.90
CA VAL A 29 -8.50 2.96 1.38
C VAL A 29 -8.20 1.92 0.32
N HIS A 30 -6.93 1.85 -0.08
CA HIS A 30 -6.43 0.89 -1.05
C HIS A 30 -5.76 -0.27 -0.32
N LEU A 31 -6.38 -1.44 -0.37
CA LEU A 31 -5.86 -2.70 0.15
C LEU A 31 -5.13 -3.46 -0.95
N TYR A 32 -3.94 -3.97 -0.64
CA TYR A 32 -3.12 -4.75 -1.55
C TYR A 32 -2.94 -6.17 -1.03
N GLY A 33 -2.99 -7.17 -1.92
CA GLY A 33 -2.73 -8.57 -1.59
C GLY A 33 -3.94 -9.39 -1.15
N VAL A 34 -5.15 -8.84 -1.24
CA VAL A 34 -6.38 -9.48 -0.72
C VAL A 34 -6.71 -10.76 -1.49
N GLN A 35 -6.55 -10.75 -2.82
CA GLN A 35 -6.90 -11.90 -3.67
C GLN A 35 -5.92 -13.07 -3.50
N GLU A 36 -4.69 -12.78 -3.08
CA GLU A 36 -3.61 -13.74 -2.89
C GLU A 36 -3.69 -14.48 -1.56
N LEU A 37 -4.54 -14.04 -0.63
CA LEU A 37 -4.73 -14.74 0.64
C LEU A 37 -5.37 -16.12 0.41
N SER A 38 -4.79 -17.16 1.00
CA SER A 38 -5.42 -18.48 1.12
C SER A 38 -6.65 -18.44 2.04
N ALA A 39 -7.48 -19.48 2.01
CA ALA A 39 -8.63 -19.58 2.91
C ALA A 39 -8.21 -19.49 4.39
N GLN A 40 -7.14 -20.19 4.78
CA GLN A 40 -6.61 -20.14 6.14
C GLN A 40 -6.08 -18.75 6.53
N GLN A 41 -5.37 -18.08 5.60
CA GLN A 41 -4.82 -16.75 5.84
C GLN A 41 -5.90 -15.68 6.04
N ARG A 42 -7.08 -15.84 5.43
CA ARG A 42 -8.21 -14.92 5.60
C ARG A 42 -8.79 -14.94 7.02
N GLU A 43 -8.71 -16.06 7.71
CA GLU A 43 -9.19 -16.19 9.10
C GLU A 43 -8.31 -15.46 10.12
N ASP A 44 -7.00 -15.31 9.84
CA ASP A 44 -6.04 -14.58 10.67
C ASP A 44 -5.23 -13.60 9.80
N THR A 45 -5.89 -12.52 9.33
CA THR A 45 -5.28 -11.49 8.49
C THR A 45 -4.81 -10.29 9.31
N THR A 46 -3.53 -9.95 9.18
CA THR A 46 -2.97 -8.68 9.65
C THR A 46 -3.06 -7.63 8.54
N VAL A 47 -3.50 -6.42 8.91
CA VAL A 47 -3.50 -5.24 8.02
C VAL A 47 -2.35 -4.31 8.41
N LEU A 48 -1.37 -4.13 7.52
CA LEU A 48 -0.34 -3.12 7.68
C LEU A 48 -0.79 -1.80 7.03
N PHE A 49 -0.93 -0.74 7.82
CA PHE A 49 -1.18 0.60 7.31
C PHE A 49 0.14 1.29 6.93
N HIS A 50 0.42 1.40 5.64
CA HIS A 50 1.57 2.13 5.13
C HIS A 50 1.17 3.53 4.63
N ILE A 51 1.59 4.55 5.38
CA ILE A 51 1.19 5.95 5.18
C ILE A 51 2.32 6.72 4.49
N HIS A 52 1.98 7.46 3.45
CA HIS A 52 2.93 8.27 2.69
C HIS A 52 3.45 9.48 3.50
N GLY A 53 4.64 9.97 3.13
CA GLY A 53 5.25 11.16 3.74
C GLY A 53 4.62 12.49 3.31
N ARG A 54 5.18 13.60 3.80
CA ARG A 54 4.77 14.97 3.45
C ARG A 54 4.87 15.21 1.94
N THR A 55 3.92 15.96 1.38
CA THR A 55 3.84 16.31 -0.06
C THR A 55 3.79 15.11 -1.01
N ARG A 56 3.39 13.93 -0.50
CA ARG A 56 3.22 12.70 -1.27
C ARG A 56 1.75 12.30 -1.33
N THR A 57 1.49 11.19 -2.02
CA THR A 57 0.17 10.55 -2.13
C THR A 57 0.27 9.05 -1.87
N TYR A 58 -0.86 8.34 -1.81
CA TYR A 58 -0.87 6.88 -1.72
C TYR A 58 -0.08 6.22 -2.86
N LYS A 59 0.06 6.86 -4.02
CA LYS A 59 0.82 6.34 -5.18
C LYS A 59 2.32 6.20 -4.87
N ASP A 60 2.84 6.99 -3.93
CA ASP A 60 4.21 6.86 -3.46
C ASP A 60 4.39 5.67 -2.50
N ALA A 61 3.33 5.28 -1.80
CA ALA A 61 3.29 4.15 -0.88
C ALA A 61 2.97 2.81 -1.58
N GLU A 62 2.25 2.84 -2.70
CA GLU A 62 1.84 1.66 -3.48
C GLU A 62 3.01 0.75 -3.90
N PRO A 63 4.12 1.26 -4.45
CA PRO A 63 5.32 0.46 -4.73
C PRO A 63 5.86 -0.31 -3.52
N VAL A 64 5.88 0.31 -2.34
CA VAL A 64 6.35 -0.34 -1.10
C VAL A 64 5.44 -1.49 -0.71
N ALA A 65 4.11 -1.33 -0.87
CA ALA A 65 3.14 -2.39 -0.61
C ALA A 65 3.40 -3.63 -1.46
N HIS A 66 3.61 -3.45 -2.78
CA HIS A 66 3.93 -4.55 -3.68
C HIS A 66 5.24 -5.25 -3.30
N GLN A 67 6.30 -4.50 -3.03
CA GLN A 67 7.59 -5.05 -2.65
C GLN A 67 7.51 -5.86 -1.35
N LEU A 68 6.81 -5.35 -0.34
CA LEU A 68 6.67 -6.01 0.95
C LEU A 68 5.91 -7.32 0.81
N LEU A 69 4.76 -7.29 0.14
CA LEU A 69 3.92 -8.47 -0.05
C LEU A 69 4.62 -9.53 -0.88
N TYR A 70 5.37 -9.14 -1.91
CA TYR A 70 6.20 -10.06 -2.67
C TYR A 70 7.27 -10.71 -1.79
N GLY A 71 8.06 -9.92 -1.06
CA GLY A 71 9.09 -10.46 -0.16
C GLY A 71 8.53 -11.38 0.93
N MET A 72 7.31 -11.12 1.42
CA MET A 72 6.64 -12.01 2.37
C MET A 72 6.20 -13.34 1.75
N ARG A 73 5.73 -13.34 0.50
CA ARG A 73 5.39 -14.57 -0.22
C ARG A 73 6.64 -15.42 -0.51
N GLU A 74 7.72 -14.79 -0.96
CA GLU A 74 8.99 -15.47 -1.28
C GLU A 74 9.62 -16.15 -0.05
N ARG A 75 9.41 -15.60 1.14
CA ARG A 75 9.91 -16.21 2.39
C ARG A 75 9.18 -17.50 2.77
N GLY A 76 7.98 -17.74 2.24
CA GLY A 76 7.16 -18.92 2.56
C GLY A 76 6.62 -18.95 4.00
N ASP A 77 5.69 -19.88 4.24
CA ASP A 77 5.26 -20.37 5.56
C ASP A 77 4.67 -19.40 6.60
N SER A 78 3.92 -18.39 6.16
CA SER A 78 2.99 -17.70 7.07
C SER A 78 1.58 -18.26 6.93
N ASN A 79 1.11 -18.99 7.95
CA ASN A 79 -0.31 -19.30 8.14
C ASN A 79 -1.14 -18.02 8.35
N ARG A 80 -0.51 -16.90 8.70
CA ARG A 80 -1.14 -15.59 8.85
C ARG A 80 -1.20 -14.85 7.54
N GLY A 81 -2.35 -14.28 7.23
CA GLY A 81 -2.51 -13.36 6.13
C GLY A 81 -1.86 -12.02 6.40
N LEU A 82 -1.33 -11.39 5.35
CA LEU A 82 -0.89 -10.01 5.37
C LEU A 82 -1.48 -9.27 4.18
N VAL A 83 -2.13 -8.15 4.46
CA VAL A 83 -2.50 -7.16 3.45
C VAL A 83 -1.92 -5.81 3.82
N VAL A 84 -1.64 -4.99 2.82
CA VAL A 84 -1.15 -3.63 3.04
C VAL A 84 -2.26 -2.65 2.67
N ALA A 85 -2.59 -1.75 3.58
CA ALA A 85 -3.49 -0.64 3.36
C ALA A 85 -2.69 0.64 3.14
N THR A 86 -3.05 1.42 2.12
CA THR A 86 -2.62 2.81 2.00
C THR A 86 -3.77 3.71 1.57
N PHE A 87 -3.67 4.98 1.88
CA PHE A 87 -4.67 6.00 1.59
C PHE A 87 -3.98 7.37 1.58
N ASP A 88 -4.64 8.35 0.98
CA ASP A 88 -4.15 9.73 1.07
C ASP A 88 -4.42 10.32 2.46
N ASN A 89 -3.42 10.98 3.02
CA ASN A 89 -3.60 11.81 4.21
C ASN A 89 -4.54 12.99 3.92
N ARG A 90 -5.05 13.64 4.97
CA ARG A 90 -5.87 14.85 4.80
C ARG A 90 -5.07 15.89 3.99
N ASN A 91 -5.74 16.53 3.04
CA ASN A 91 -5.16 17.54 2.15
C ASN A 91 -4.00 17.03 1.26
N HIS A 92 -4.04 15.76 0.87
CA HIS A 92 -3.10 15.14 -0.07
C HIS A 92 -3.88 14.32 -1.10
N GLY A 93 -3.30 14.11 -2.28
CA GLY A 93 -3.84 13.26 -3.35
C GLY A 93 -5.34 13.50 -3.61
N ASP A 94 -6.12 12.43 -3.59
CA ASP A 94 -7.57 12.42 -3.84
C ASP A 94 -8.37 13.05 -2.68
N ARG A 95 -7.73 13.38 -1.56
CA ARG A 95 -8.32 14.08 -0.40
C ARG A 95 -7.82 15.52 -0.27
N THR A 96 -7.32 16.10 -1.35
CA THR A 96 -6.93 17.51 -1.39
C THR A 96 -8.16 18.40 -1.28
N VAL A 97 -8.16 19.29 -0.29
CA VAL A 97 -9.25 20.26 -0.05
C VAL A 97 -8.82 21.67 -0.43
N SER A 98 -7.53 21.98 -0.26
CA SER A 98 -6.90 23.23 -0.68
C SER A 98 -5.52 22.94 -1.26
N SER A 99 -5.29 23.41 -2.49
CA SER A 99 -4.01 23.28 -3.20
C SER A 99 -2.99 24.37 -2.83
N TYR A 100 -3.35 25.31 -1.94
CA TYR A 100 -2.47 26.38 -1.49
C TYR A 100 -1.71 25.94 -0.24
N ALA A 101 -0.53 25.33 -0.43
CA ALA A 101 0.43 25.01 0.62
C ALA A 101 1.82 25.48 0.20
#